data_AF-A0A2W6E725-F1
#
_entry.id   AF-A0A2W6E725-F1
#
_cell.length_a   1.000
_cell.length_b   1.000
_cell.length_c   1.000
_cell.angle_alpha   90.00
_cell.angle_beta   90.00
_cell.angle_gamma   90.00
#
_symmetry.space_group_name_H-M   'P 1'
#
loop_
_entity.id
_entity.type
_entity.pdbx_description
1 polymer ?
#
loop_
_entity_poly.entity_id
_entity_poly.type
_entity_poly.pdbx_seq_one_letter_code
_entity_poly.pdbx_strand_id
1 'polypeptide(L)'
;MMFVSVQQLIPQDLASIAPGPELARVLADLEPSRLSGFDCVEVLKAQYRQANHERARVMAAMVEVGRCGVGPAGDELRRTAPDEFSPDEIRAALMLTRRAADTQFWRAHDLMTRLPHVHAAMHSGELDEPRARVFSD
;
A
#
# COMPACT_ATOMS: atom_id res chain seq x y z
N MET A 1 35.29 -1.93 -26.46
CA MET A 1 35.52 -1.05 -25.30
C MET A 1 34.63 -1.57 -24.17
N MET A 2 35.19 -2.27 -23.18
CA MET A 2 34.42 -2.75 -22.02
C MET A 2 34.30 -1.59 -21.02
N PHE A 3 33.09 -1.06 -20.83
CA PHE A 3 32.82 -0.15 -19.74
C PHE A 3 32.67 -0.98 -18.47
N VAL A 4 33.63 -0.89 -17.55
CA VAL A 4 33.46 -1.40 -16.19
C VAL A 4 32.52 -0.42 -15.48
N SER A 5 31.22 -0.73 -15.49
CA SER A 5 30.25 0.07 -14.74
C SER A 5 30.52 -0.15 -13.24
N VAL A 6 30.69 0.94 -12.49
CA VAL A 6 30.93 0.86 -11.04
C VAL A 6 29.66 0.31 -10.39
N GLN A 7 29.79 -0.88 -9.79
CA GLN A 7 28.73 -1.53 -9.03
C GLN A 7 28.34 -0.64 -7.83
N GLN A 8 27.05 -0.38 -7.67
CA GLN A 8 26.48 0.31 -6.53
C GLN A 8 26.36 -0.66 -5.35
N LEU A 9 26.65 -0.18 -4.15
CA LEU A 9 26.44 -0.91 -2.89
C LEU A 9 25.11 -0.50 -2.28
N ILE A 10 24.44 -1.45 -1.62
CA ILE A 10 23.24 -1.18 -0.83
C ILE A 10 23.59 -0.92 0.65
N PRO A 11 22.76 -0.20 1.41
CA PRO A 11 22.92 -0.08 2.85
C PRO A 11 22.90 -1.45 3.54
N GLN A 12 23.81 -1.67 4.48
CA GLN A 12 23.93 -2.97 5.18
C GLN A 12 22.70 -3.29 6.04
N ASP A 13 21.98 -2.27 6.48
CA ASP A 13 20.78 -2.35 7.31
C ASP A 13 19.47 -2.34 6.52
N LEU A 14 19.51 -2.38 5.17
CA LEU A 14 18.33 -2.28 4.30
C LEU A 14 17.20 -3.26 4.67
N ALA A 15 17.56 -4.46 5.13
CA ALA A 15 16.58 -5.47 5.55
C ALA A 15 15.85 -5.10 6.85
N SER A 16 16.48 -4.30 7.70
CA SER A 16 15.99 -3.88 9.02
C SER A 16 15.26 -2.54 9.00
N ILE A 17 15.45 -1.72 7.97
CA ILE A 17 14.69 -0.48 7.80
C ILE A 17 13.20 -0.84 7.62
N ALA A 18 12.37 -0.32 8.53
CA ALA A 18 10.94 -0.51 8.50
C ALA A 18 10.32 0.19 7.26
N PRO A 19 9.28 -0.40 6.64
CA PRO A 19 8.53 0.27 5.58
C PRO A 19 7.95 1.60 6.04
N GLY A 20 8.03 2.59 5.17
CA GLY A 20 7.66 3.98 5.47
C GLY A 20 8.53 4.99 4.73
N PRO A 21 8.50 6.27 5.14
CA PRO A 21 9.19 7.35 4.43
C PRO A 21 10.70 7.15 4.31
N GLU A 22 11.34 6.60 5.34
CA GLU A 22 12.78 6.35 5.34
C GLU A 22 13.17 5.28 4.32
N LEU A 23 12.48 4.13 4.33
CA LEU A 23 12.74 3.06 3.36
C LEU A 23 12.45 3.52 1.93
N ALA A 24 11.35 4.27 1.69
CA ALA A 24 11.06 4.85 0.38
C ALA A 24 12.20 5.73 -0.13
N ARG A 25 12.75 6.60 0.73
CA ARG A 25 13.86 7.48 0.37
C ARG A 25 15.10 6.67 -0.01
N VAL A 26 15.47 5.68 0.80
CA VAL A 26 16.61 4.80 0.51
C VAL A 26 16.42 4.07 -0.82
N LEU A 27 15.24 3.51 -1.06
CA LEU A 27 14.94 2.77 -2.28
C LEU A 27 14.93 3.64 -3.53
N ALA A 28 14.58 4.92 -3.42
CA ALA A 28 14.60 5.87 -4.54
C ALA A 28 16.02 6.15 -5.07
N ASP A 29 17.05 5.99 -4.23
CA ASP A 29 18.45 6.23 -4.58
C ASP A 29 19.15 4.98 -5.20
N LEU A 30 18.47 3.83 -5.23
CA LEU A 30 19.05 2.56 -5.72
C LEU A 30 18.71 2.33 -7.19
N GLU A 31 19.72 2.01 -8.00
CA GLU A 31 19.53 1.67 -9.41
C GLU A 31 19.77 0.15 -9.63
N PRO A 32 18.71 -0.66 -9.85
CA PRO A 32 18.84 -2.12 -9.93
C PRO A 32 19.82 -2.61 -11.02
N SER A 33 19.99 -1.85 -12.12
CA SER A 33 20.92 -2.19 -13.19
C SER A 33 22.40 -2.14 -12.77
N ARG A 34 22.71 -1.52 -11.62
CA ARG A 34 24.06 -1.32 -11.10
C ARG A 34 24.37 -2.16 -9.87
N LEU A 35 23.45 -3.03 -9.45
CA LEU A 35 23.60 -3.89 -8.28
C LEU A 35 24.13 -5.27 -8.66
N SER A 36 24.67 -6.01 -7.68
CA SER A 36 24.86 -7.45 -7.89
C SER A 36 23.51 -8.16 -7.98
N GLY A 37 23.49 -9.36 -8.53
CA GLY A 37 22.29 -10.21 -8.48
C GLY A 37 21.80 -10.48 -7.06
N PHE A 38 22.70 -10.59 -6.08
CA PHE A 38 22.34 -10.75 -4.67
C PHE A 38 21.67 -9.49 -4.12
N ASP A 39 22.28 -8.31 -4.33
CA ASP A 39 21.74 -7.03 -3.86
C ASP A 39 20.40 -6.70 -4.53
N CYS A 40 20.23 -7.06 -5.81
CA CYS A 40 18.94 -6.96 -6.50
C CYS A 40 17.81 -7.69 -5.75
N VAL A 41 18.10 -8.88 -5.21
CA VAL A 41 17.10 -9.65 -4.45
C VAL A 41 16.79 -8.98 -3.11
N GLU A 42 17.78 -8.43 -2.41
CA GLU A 42 17.56 -7.70 -1.16
C GLU A 42 16.75 -6.41 -1.38
N VAL A 43 17.03 -5.68 -2.46
CA VAL A 43 16.25 -4.51 -2.88
C VAL A 43 14.83 -4.90 -3.27
N LEU A 44 14.63 -5.99 -4.01
CA LEU A 44 13.30 -6.50 -4.35
C LEU A 44 12.47 -6.80 -3.08
N LYS A 45 13.06 -7.47 -2.09
CA LYS A 45 12.38 -7.74 -0.81
C LYS A 45 11.98 -6.44 -0.10
N ALA A 46 12.88 -5.46 -0.04
CA ALA A 46 12.62 -4.16 0.55
C ALA A 46 11.51 -3.39 -0.18
N GLN A 47 11.55 -3.36 -1.52
CA GLN A 47 10.48 -2.79 -2.35
C GLN A 47 9.14 -3.47 -2.11
N TYR A 48 9.12 -4.79 -1.97
CA TYR A 48 7.88 -5.52 -1.73
C TYR A 48 7.25 -5.18 -0.38
N ARG A 49 8.06 -5.09 0.69
CA ARG A 49 7.58 -4.63 2.00
C ARG A 49 7.05 -3.18 1.93
N GLN A 50 7.73 -2.31 1.21
CA GLN A 50 7.28 -0.93 0.99
C GLN A 50 5.95 -0.86 0.23
N ALA A 51 5.78 -1.69 -0.80
CA ALA A 51 4.55 -1.77 -1.57
C ALA A 51 3.36 -2.26 -0.71
N ASN A 52 3.60 -3.22 0.18
CA ASN A 52 2.60 -3.70 1.14
C ASN A 52 2.16 -2.58 2.09
N HIS A 53 3.12 -1.82 2.64
CA HIS A 53 2.87 -0.67 3.49
C HIS A 53 2.01 0.40 2.79
N GLU A 54 2.38 0.79 1.57
CA GLU A 54 1.61 1.78 0.82
C GLU A 54 0.23 1.27 0.43
N ARG A 55 0.09 -0.02 0.11
CA ARG A 55 -1.23 -0.62 -0.14
C ARG A 55 -2.12 -0.54 1.09
N ALA A 56 -1.60 -0.83 2.28
CA ALA A 56 -2.33 -0.70 3.53
C ALA A 56 -2.79 0.74 3.79
N ARG A 57 -1.98 1.73 3.44
CA ARG A 57 -2.33 3.16 3.54
C ARG A 57 -3.41 3.56 2.55
N VAL A 58 -3.34 3.10 1.29
CA VAL A 58 -4.39 3.34 0.29
C VAL A 58 -5.73 2.75 0.74
N MET A 59 -5.73 1.53 1.28
CA MET A 59 -6.93 0.89 1.83
C MET A 59 -7.52 1.71 3.00
N ALA A 60 -6.66 2.21 3.90
CA ALA A 60 -7.12 3.07 4.99
C ALA A 60 -7.75 4.38 4.49
N ALA A 61 -7.14 5.01 3.48
CA ALA A 61 -7.69 6.21 2.85
C ALA A 61 -9.03 5.94 2.17
N MET A 62 -9.20 4.79 1.49
CA MET A 62 -10.48 4.39 0.90
C MET A 62 -11.60 4.32 1.94
N VAL A 63 -11.36 3.64 3.07
CA VAL A 63 -12.35 3.52 4.15
C VAL A 63 -12.72 4.89 4.73
N GLU A 64 -11.73 5.77 4.88
CA GLU A 64 -11.94 7.13 5.36
C GLU A 64 -12.80 7.96 4.41
N VAL A 65 -12.54 7.89 3.09
CA VAL A 65 -13.37 8.52 2.05
C VAL A 65 -14.82 8.05 2.15
N GLY A 66 -15.06 6.75 2.30
CA GLY A 66 -16.41 6.20 2.46
C GLY A 66 -17.13 6.68 3.74
N ARG A 67 -16.38 6.99 4.81
CA ARG A 67 -16.93 7.51 6.07
C ARG A 67 -17.23 9.01 6.04
N CYS A 68 -16.38 9.82 5.42
CA CYS A 68 -16.60 11.27 5.38
C CYS A 68 -17.89 11.63 4.63
N GLY A 69 -18.29 10.82 3.65
CA GLY A 69 -19.38 11.18 2.74
C GLY A 69 -19.01 12.41 1.90
N VAL A 70 -19.84 12.73 0.91
CA VAL A 70 -19.68 13.96 0.13
C VAL A 70 -20.89 14.85 0.32
N GLY A 71 -20.62 16.04 0.82
CA GLY A 71 -21.53 17.17 0.95
C GLY A 71 -20.78 18.46 0.60
N PRO A 72 -21.46 19.60 0.46
CA PRO A 72 -20.79 20.89 0.29
C PRO A 72 -19.75 21.11 1.40
N ALA A 73 -18.63 21.76 1.10
CA ALA A 73 -17.59 22.05 2.08
C ALA A 73 -18.20 22.69 3.35
N GLY A 74 -18.07 22.01 4.49
CA GLY A 74 -18.66 22.42 5.78
C GLY A 74 -19.87 21.61 6.24
N ASP A 75 -20.41 20.69 5.44
CA ASP A 75 -21.48 19.74 5.81
C ASP A 75 -20.96 18.29 5.77
N GLU A 76 -19.78 18.08 6.36
CA GLU A 76 -19.10 16.78 6.45
C GLU A 76 -19.78 15.91 7.50
N LEU A 77 -20.94 15.35 7.16
CA LEU A 77 -21.59 14.32 7.97
C LEU A 77 -20.76 13.03 7.93
N ARG A 78 -19.77 12.96 8.83
CA ARG A 78 -19.00 11.75 9.07
C ARG A 78 -19.93 10.63 9.51
N ARG A 79 -20.07 9.62 8.67
CA ARG A 79 -20.91 8.44 8.94
C ARG A 79 -20.22 7.50 9.93
N THR A 80 -21.01 6.93 10.83
CA THR A 80 -20.54 5.89 11.77
C THR A 80 -20.13 4.62 11.04
N ALA A 81 -20.78 4.30 9.92
CA ALA A 81 -20.48 3.16 9.06
C ALA A 81 -20.69 3.52 7.58
N PRO A 82 -19.94 2.88 6.66
CA PRO A 82 -20.21 2.99 5.23
C PRO A 82 -21.57 2.44 4.82
N ASP A 83 -22.09 2.96 3.73
CA ASP A 83 -23.29 2.52 3.02
C ASP A 83 -22.94 1.98 1.61
N GLU A 84 -23.96 1.59 0.84
CA GLU A 84 -23.78 1.05 -0.52
C GLU A 84 -23.19 2.04 -1.53
N PHE A 85 -23.23 3.35 -1.25
CA PHE A 85 -22.72 4.41 -2.13
C PHE A 85 -21.32 4.86 -1.76
N SER A 86 -20.80 4.40 -0.62
CA SER A 86 -19.46 4.75 -0.14
C SER A 86 -18.33 4.47 -1.14
N PRO A 87 -18.41 3.44 -2.01
CA PRO A 87 -17.41 3.24 -3.07
C PRO A 87 -17.45 4.24 -4.24
N ASP A 88 -18.52 5.03 -4.44
CA ASP A 88 -18.70 5.83 -5.65
C ASP A 88 -17.66 6.95 -5.81
N GLU A 89 -17.23 7.56 -4.70
CA GLU A 89 -16.18 8.58 -4.74
C GLU A 89 -14.82 7.99 -5.05
N ILE A 90 -14.53 6.80 -4.53
CA ILE A 90 -13.30 6.06 -4.84
C ILE A 90 -13.30 5.70 -6.33
N ARG A 91 -14.46 5.28 -6.85
CA ARG A 91 -14.66 5.00 -8.27
C ARG A 91 -14.34 6.22 -9.13
N ALA A 92 -14.88 7.38 -8.76
CA ALA A 92 -14.67 8.63 -9.49
C ALA A 92 -13.21 9.11 -9.40
N ALA A 93 -12.64 9.16 -8.20
CA ALA A 93 -11.30 9.69 -7.95
C ALA A 93 -10.18 8.83 -8.55
N LEU A 94 -10.33 7.50 -8.53
CA LEU A 94 -9.31 6.55 -9.01
C LEU A 94 -9.60 5.99 -10.41
N MET A 95 -10.64 6.49 -11.08
CA MET A 95 -11.07 6.04 -12.41
C MET A 95 -11.29 4.51 -12.48
N LEU A 96 -11.85 3.93 -11.42
CA LEU A 96 -12.13 2.50 -11.35
C LEU A 96 -13.47 2.14 -12.00
N THR A 97 -13.61 0.90 -12.42
CA THR A 97 -14.95 0.35 -12.70
C THR A 97 -15.73 0.23 -11.39
N ARG A 98 -17.07 0.25 -11.46
CA ARG A 98 -17.93 0.06 -10.27
C ARG A 98 -17.55 -1.18 -9.47
N ARG A 99 -17.43 -2.31 -10.16
CA ARG A 99 -17.07 -3.58 -9.52
C ARG A 99 -15.69 -3.55 -8.86
N ALA A 100 -14.71 -2.86 -9.46
CA ALA A 100 -13.38 -2.73 -8.86
C ALA A 100 -13.41 -1.85 -7.60
N ALA A 101 -14.12 -0.73 -7.63
CA ALA A 101 -14.30 0.14 -6.46
C ALA A 101 -15.02 -0.59 -5.31
N ASP A 102 -16.14 -1.26 -5.58
CA ASP A 102 -16.90 -2.02 -4.58
C ASP A 102 -16.00 -3.10 -3.92
N THR A 103 -15.31 -3.89 -4.75
CA THR A 103 -14.46 -4.98 -4.26
C THR A 103 -13.32 -4.48 -3.39
N GLN A 104 -12.65 -3.39 -3.82
CA GLN A 104 -11.52 -2.83 -3.08
C GLN A 104 -11.97 -2.16 -1.78
N PHE A 105 -13.06 -1.38 -1.83
CA PHE A 105 -13.59 -0.69 -0.67
C PHE A 105 -14.05 -1.66 0.42
N TRP A 106 -14.90 -2.64 0.06
CA TRP A 106 -15.44 -3.56 1.06
C TRP A 106 -14.38 -4.47 1.64
N ARG A 107 -13.35 -4.86 0.87
CA ARG A 107 -12.18 -5.54 1.41
C ARG A 107 -11.42 -4.66 2.40
N ALA A 108 -11.14 -3.41 2.02
CA ALA A 108 -10.45 -2.48 2.92
C ALA A 108 -11.22 -2.27 4.22
N HIS A 109 -12.54 -2.09 4.13
CA HIS A 109 -13.42 -1.96 5.29
C HIS A 109 -13.38 -3.19 6.21
N ASP A 110 -13.46 -4.39 5.63
CA ASP A 110 -13.40 -5.64 6.36
C ASP A 110 -12.05 -5.86 7.06
N LEU A 111 -10.95 -5.59 6.36
CA LEU A 111 -9.59 -5.65 6.92
C LEU A 111 -9.39 -4.67 8.08
N MET A 112 -10.04 -3.51 8.07
CA MET A 112 -9.90 -2.51 9.13
C MET A 112 -10.85 -2.72 10.31
N THR A 113 -11.99 -3.40 10.10
CA THR A 113 -13.03 -3.55 11.13
C THR A 113 -13.05 -4.94 11.75
N ARG A 114 -13.00 -6.00 10.93
CA ARG A 114 -13.05 -7.40 11.39
C ARG A 114 -11.66 -8.00 11.56
N LEU A 115 -10.69 -7.61 10.73
CA LEU A 115 -9.37 -8.22 10.67
C LEU A 115 -8.21 -7.22 10.89
N PRO A 116 -8.25 -6.36 11.93
CA PRO A 116 -7.28 -5.28 12.08
C PRO A 116 -5.82 -5.76 12.22
N HIS A 117 -5.60 -6.98 12.69
CA HIS A 117 -4.27 -7.60 12.76
C HIS A 117 -3.71 -7.95 11.37
N VAL A 118 -4.57 -8.32 10.41
CA VAL A 118 -4.19 -8.54 9.01
C VAL A 118 -3.79 -7.21 8.36
N HIS A 119 -4.58 -6.15 8.58
CA HIS A 119 -4.22 -4.80 8.12
C HIS A 119 -2.90 -4.31 8.74
N ALA A 120 -2.70 -4.53 10.05
CA ALA A 120 -1.45 -4.18 10.72
C ALA A 120 -0.23 -4.89 10.13
N ALA A 121 -0.35 -6.19 9.79
CA ALA A 121 0.70 -6.94 9.13
C ALA A 121 0.99 -6.44 7.70
N MET A 122 -0.03 -5.96 6.98
CA MET A 122 0.20 -5.28 5.70
C MET A 122 0.92 -3.95 5.91
N HIS A 123 0.53 -3.19 6.94
CA HIS A 123 1.13 -1.90 7.26
C HIS A 123 2.60 -2.03 7.72
N SER A 124 2.98 -3.09 8.43
CA SER A 124 4.39 -3.39 8.75
C SER A 124 5.16 -4.00 7.57
N GLY A 125 4.49 -4.27 6.46
CA GLY A 125 5.06 -4.81 5.22
C GLY A 125 5.25 -6.33 5.19
N GLU A 126 4.77 -7.05 6.20
CA GLU A 126 4.89 -8.51 6.34
C GLU A 126 3.92 -9.27 5.44
N LEU A 127 2.78 -8.67 5.13
CA LEU A 127 1.69 -9.30 4.38
C LEU A 127 1.32 -8.49 3.13
N ASP A 128 1.19 -9.18 1.99
CA ASP A 128 0.70 -8.58 0.76
C ASP A 128 -0.82 -8.73 0.60
N GLU A 129 -1.40 -7.93 -0.29
CA GLU A 129 -2.83 -7.93 -0.55
C GLU A 129 -3.38 -9.29 -1.05
N PRO A 130 -2.75 -9.99 -2.02
CA PRO A 130 -3.22 -11.31 -2.43
C PRO A 130 -3.37 -12.31 -1.29
N ARG A 131 -2.41 -12.35 -0.34
CA ARG A 131 -2.50 -13.20 0.85
C ARG A 131 -3.49 -12.66 1.88
N ALA A 132 -3.54 -11.34 2.08
CA ALA A 132 -4.52 -10.71 2.98
C ALA A 132 -5.97 -11.02 2.57
N ARG A 133 -6.25 -11.05 1.27
CA ARG A 133 -7.57 -11.35 0.73
C ARG A 133 -8.11 -12.72 1.16
N VAL A 134 -7.25 -13.73 1.33
CA VAL A 134 -7.66 -15.08 1.76
C VAL A 134 -8.33 -15.08 3.13
N PHE A 135 -8.07 -14.08 3.98
CA PHE A 135 -8.73 -13.93 5.28
C PHE A 135 -10.07 -13.17 5.22
N SER A 136 -10.26 -12.37 4.17
CA SER A 136 -11.37 -11.43 3.98
C SER A 136 -12.50 -11.99 3.11
N ASP A 137 -12.19 -12.99 2.28
CA ASP A 137 -13.13 -13.69 1.38
C ASP A 137 -14.01 -14.74 2.11
#